data_AF-A0A699YRS9-F1
#
_entry.id   AF-A0A699YRS9-F1
#
_cell.length_a   1.000
_cell.length_b   1.000
_cell.length_c   1.000
_cell.angle_alpha   90.00
_cell.angle_beta   90.00
_cell.angle_gamma   90.00
#
_symmetry.space_group_name_H-M   'P 1'
#
loop_
_entity.id
_entity.type
_entity.pdbx_description
1 polymer ?
#
loop_
_entity_poly.entity_id
_entity_poly.type
_entity_poly.pdbx_seq_one_letter_code
_entity_poly.pdbx_strand_id
1 'polypeptide(L)'
;MSQPSGILHQGTQEERGENARLAAFVGAVAIADLVKTTLGPKGMDKILQSMSRNHDITVTNDGATILKSIYIDNPAAKVLV
;
A
#
# COMPACT_ATOMS: atom_id res chain seq x y z
N MET A 1 -26.25 7.37 19.05
CA MET A 1 -25.19 8.40 19.11
C MET A 1 -25.20 9.16 17.79
N SER A 2 -25.59 10.44 17.80
CA SER A 2 -25.69 11.28 16.61
C SER A 2 -24.28 11.66 16.15
N GLN A 3 -23.91 11.33 14.91
CA GLN A 3 -22.65 11.84 14.33
C GLN A 3 -22.81 13.33 14.00
N PRO A 4 -21.83 14.18 14.29
CA PRO A 4 -21.89 15.59 13.95
C PRO A 4 -21.74 15.74 12.43
N SER A 5 -22.87 15.86 11.74
CA SER A 5 -23.01 15.86 10.28
C SER A 5 -22.56 17.14 9.58
N GLY A 6 -21.54 17.83 10.10
CA GLY A 6 -21.06 19.12 9.55
C GLY A 6 -19.55 19.30 9.47
N ILE A 7 -18.73 18.30 9.84
CA ILE A 7 -17.26 18.43 9.89
C ILE A 7 -16.59 17.84 8.63
N LEU A 8 -17.20 16.82 8.02
CA LEU A 8 -16.66 16.12 6.86
C LEU A 8 -17.26 16.67 5.57
N HIS A 9 -16.40 16.85 4.55
CA HIS A 9 -16.83 17.27 3.22
C HIS A 9 -17.61 16.13 2.53
N GLN A 10 -18.51 16.50 1.60
CA GLN A 10 -19.28 15.55 0.81
C GLN A 10 -18.37 14.59 0.05
N GLY A 11 -18.61 13.28 0.18
CA GLY A 11 -17.78 12.22 -0.43
C GLY A 11 -16.65 11.68 0.47
N THR A 12 -16.48 12.20 1.68
CA THR A 12 -15.53 11.64 2.65
C THR A 12 -16.03 10.29 3.15
N GLN A 13 -15.19 9.26 3.02
CA GLN A 13 -15.40 7.98 3.68
C GLN A 13 -14.70 7.98 5.03
N GLU A 14 -15.38 7.48 6.05
CA GLU A 14 -14.84 7.37 7.39
C GLU A 14 -14.97 5.92 7.87
N GLU A 15 -13.83 5.32 8.22
CA GLU A 15 -13.79 4.06 8.95
C GLU A 15 -13.51 4.34 10.42
N ARG A 16 -14.21 3.65 11.33
CA ARG A 16 -14.07 3.83 12.78
C ARG A 16 -13.86 2.50 13.49
N GLY A 17 -13.22 2.58 14.65
CA GLY A 17 -13.12 1.47 15.60
C GLY A 17 -12.35 0.27 15.04
N GLU A 18 -12.96 -0.91 15.11
CA GLU A 18 -12.34 -2.17 14.68
C GLU A 18 -12.08 -2.22 13.18
N ASN A 19 -13.00 -1.71 12.35
CA ASN A 19 -12.85 -1.71 10.89
C ASN A 19 -11.61 -0.93 10.46
N ALA A 20 -11.39 0.26 11.03
CA ALA A 20 -10.19 1.07 10.75
C ALA A 20 -8.90 0.35 11.17
N ARG A 21 -8.92 -0.37 12.30
CA ARG A 21 -7.77 -1.18 12.76
C ARG A 21 -7.49 -2.34 11.81
N LEU A 22 -8.53 -3.01 11.35
CA LEU A 22 -8.41 -4.15 10.44
C LEU A 22 -7.90 -3.70 9.06
N ALA A 23 -8.41 -2.59 8.54
CA ALA A 23 -7.93 -2.00 7.29
C ALA A 23 -6.44 -1.64 7.39
N ALA A 24 -5.99 -1.08 8.52
CA ALA A 24 -4.59 -0.78 8.75
C ALA A 24 -3.72 -2.04 8.80
N PHE A 25 -4.18 -3.08 9.50
CA PHE A 25 -3.47 -4.34 9.61
C PHE A 25 -3.30 -5.03 8.24
N VAL A 26 -4.38 -5.14 7.47
CA VAL A 26 -4.35 -5.75 6.13
C VAL A 26 -3.41 -4.99 5.20
N GLY A 27 -3.46 -3.65 5.22
CA GLY A 27 -2.55 -2.83 4.43
C GLY A 27 -1.08 -3.08 4.76
N ALA A 28 -0.74 -3.09 6.06
CA ALA A 28 0.63 -3.33 6.52
C ALA A 28 1.13 -4.74 6.16
N VAL A 29 0.31 -5.77 6.36
CA VAL A 29 0.65 -7.16 6.03
C VAL A 29 0.86 -7.33 4.53
N ALA A 30 0.02 -6.73 3.69
CA ALA A 30 0.16 -6.79 2.24
C ALA A 30 1.50 -6.20 1.75
N ILE A 31 1.91 -5.06 2.32
CA ILE A 31 3.20 -4.43 2.02
C ILE A 31 4.36 -5.33 2.48
N ALA A 32 4.28 -5.86 3.71
CA ALA A 32 5.29 -6.76 4.24
C ALA A 32 5.44 -8.03 3.36
N ASP A 33 4.33 -8.61 2.93
CA ASP A 33 4.31 -9.81 2.09
C ASP A 33 4.90 -9.56 0.69
N LEU A 34 4.74 -8.35 0.16
CA LEU A 34 5.33 -7.96 -1.11
C LEU A 34 6.86 -7.92 -1.05
N VAL A 35 7.41 -7.31 0.01
CA VAL A 35 8.87 -7.08 0.14
C VAL A 35 9.61 -8.19 0.87
N LYS A 36 8.95 -9.04 1.68
CA LYS A 36 9.65 -10.04 2.51
C LYS A 36 10.56 -10.97 1.71
N THR A 37 10.20 -11.29 0.47
CA THR A 37 10.98 -12.23 -0.35
C THR A 37 12.22 -11.57 -0.97
N THR A 38 12.37 -10.25 -0.87
CA THR A 38 13.52 -9.50 -1.37
C THR A 38 14.63 -9.38 -0.31
N LEU A 39 14.33 -9.78 0.92
CA LEU A 39 15.24 -9.66 2.07
C LEU A 39 16.29 -10.78 2.10
N GLY A 40 17.52 -10.39 2.40
CA GLY A 40 18.65 -11.29 2.64
C GLY A 40 19.48 -11.61 1.40
N PRO A 41 20.58 -12.37 1.57
CA PRO A 41 21.54 -12.66 0.49
C PRO A 41 20.97 -13.57 -0.61
N LYS A 42 19.83 -14.23 -0.36
CA LYS A 42 19.06 -14.99 -1.35
C LYS A 42 17.70 -14.34 -1.67
N GLY A 43 17.62 -13.02 -1.48
CA GLY A 43 16.44 -12.25 -1.87
C GLY A 43 16.15 -12.41 -3.36
N MET A 44 14.87 -12.52 -3.69
CA MET A 44 14.39 -12.66 -5.07
C MET A 44 14.10 -11.29 -5.67
N ASP A 45 14.56 -11.09 -6.90
CA ASP A 45 14.14 -9.94 -7.71
C ASP A 45 12.63 -9.94 -7.94
N LYS A 46 12.08 -8.75 -8.06
CA LYS A 46 10.70 -8.51 -8.49
C LYS A 46 10.70 -7.94 -9.89
N ILE A 47 9.81 -8.47 -10.73
CA ILE A 47 9.50 -7.90 -12.04
C ILE A 47 8.32 -6.94 -11.84
N LEU A 48 8.57 -5.66 -12.08
CA LEU A 48 7.60 -4.58 -11.97
C LEU A 48 7.25 -4.14 -13.39
N GLN A 49 5.96 -4.13 -13.71
CA GLN A 49 5.46 -3.64 -14.99
C GLN A 49 4.68 -2.35 -14.74
N SER A 50 5.09 -1.29 -15.43
CA SER A 50 4.39 -0.01 -15.37
C SER A 50 3.01 -0.12 -16.03
N MET A 51 2.00 0.50 -15.42
CA MET A 51 0.66 0.64 -16.02
C MET A 51 0.61 1.73 -17.12
N SER A 52 1.73 2.41 -17.39
CA SER A 52 1.84 3.37 -18.49
C SER A 52 1.78 2.67 -19.85
N ARG A 53 1.38 3.40 -20.90
CA ARG A 53 1.27 2.86 -22.27
C ARG A 53 2.58 2.29 -22.82
N ASN A 54 3.71 2.70 -22.26
CA ASN A 54 5.03 2.25 -22.69
C ASN A 54 5.38 0.84 -22.18
N HIS A 55 4.61 0.29 -21.24
CA HIS A 55 4.80 -1.05 -20.66
C HIS A 55 6.23 -1.30 -20.14
N ASP A 56 6.87 -0.27 -19.57
CA ASP A 56 8.22 -0.37 -19.06
C ASP A 56 8.31 -1.46 -17.99
N ILE A 57 9.34 -2.32 -18.12
CA ILE A 57 9.63 -3.42 -17.20
C ILE A 57 10.86 -3.05 -16.39
N THR A 58 10.74 -3.10 -15.07
CA THR A 58 11.86 -2.94 -14.14
C THR A 58 12.03 -4.21 -13.34
N VAL A 59 13.24 -4.76 -13.30
CA VAL A 59 13.58 -5.91 -12.47
C VAL A 59 14.48 -5.44 -11.33
N THR A 60 14.05 -5.61 -10.08
CA THR A 60 14.82 -5.11 -8.93
C THR A 60 14.53 -5.88 -7.64
N ASN A 61 15.54 -5.96 -6.78
CA ASN A 61 15.45 -6.43 -5.39
C ASN A 61 15.37 -5.28 -4.37
N ASP A 62 15.51 -4.02 -4.82
CA ASP A 62 15.46 -2.87 -3.92
C ASP A 62 14.03 -2.58 -3.44
N GLY A 63 13.80 -2.80 -2.15
CA GLY A 63 12.50 -2.59 -1.52
C GLY A 63 11.97 -1.17 -1.68
N ALA A 64 12.83 -0.15 -1.62
CA ALA A 64 12.40 1.24 -1.79
C ALA A 64 11.89 1.51 -3.21
N THR A 65 12.58 1.00 -4.23
CA THR A 65 12.14 1.09 -5.62
C THR A 65 10.83 0.33 -5.86
N ILE A 66 10.69 -0.88 -5.29
CA ILE A 66 9.45 -1.67 -5.39
C ILE A 66 8.27 -0.88 -4.82
N LEU A 67 8.41 -0.35 -3.60
CA LEU A 67 7.33 0.35 -2.91
C LEU A 67 6.94 1.68 -3.58
N LYS A 68 7.89 2.36 -4.23
CA LYS A 68 7.61 3.57 -5.03
C LYS A 68 6.90 3.27 -6.35
N SER A 69 7.05 2.07 -6.88
CA SER A 69 6.56 1.70 -8.22
C SER A 69 5.15 1.09 -8.20
N ILE A 70 4.63 0.74 -7.02
CA ILE A 70 3.30 0.13 -6.87
C ILE A 70 2.21 1.18 -6.61
N TYR A 71 1.02 0.91 -7.13
CA TYR A 71 -0.17 1.68 -6.77
C TYR A 71 -0.76 1.14 -5.46
N ILE A 72 -0.74 1.95 -4.41
CA ILE A 72 -1.32 1.63 -3.10
C ILE A 72 -2.62 2.42 -2.95
N ASP A 73 -3.72 1.73 -2.67
CA ASP A 73 -5.02 2.38 -2.40
C ASP A 73 -5.28 2.55 -0.90
N ASN A 74 -4.80 1.60 -0.08
CA ASN A 74 -4.99 1.60 1.37
C ASN A 74 -4.24 2.79 2.04
N PRO A 75 -4.93 3.69 2.77
CA PRO A 75 -4.30 4.85 3.40
C PRO A 75 -3.23 4.49 4.43
N ALA A 76 -3.45 3.44 5.22
CA ALA A 76 -2.50 3.01 6.23
C ALA A 76 -1.22 2.44 5.61
N ALA A 77 -1.34 1.73 4.49
CA ALA A 77 -0.19 1.25 3.73
C ALA A 77 0.63 2.40 3.13
N LYS A 78 -0.02 3.49 2.68
CA LYS A 78 0.68 4.70 2.20
C LYS A 78 1.52 5.39 3.28
N VAL A 79 1.14 5.29 4.55
CA VAL A 79 1.92 5.87 5.66
C VAL A 79 3.24 5.13 5.87
N LEU A 80 3.34 3.86 5.45
CA LEU A 80 4.53 3.04 5.66
C LEU A 80 5.66 3.29 4.65
N VAL A 81 5.40 4.04 3.57
CA VAL A 81 6.27 4.16 2.39
C VAL A 81 6.58 5.62 2.07
#